data_AF-A0A7Z1N7C3-F1
#
_entry.id   AF-A0A7Z1N7C3-F1
#
_cell.length_a   1.000
_cell.length_b   1.000
_cell.length_c   1.000
_cell.angle_alpha   90.00
_cell.angle_beta   90.00
_cell.angle_gamma   90.00
#
_symmetry.space_group_name_H-M   'P 1'
#
loop_
_entity.id
_entity.type
_entity.pdbx_description
1 polymer ?
#
loop_
_entity_poly.entity_id
_entity_poly.type
_entity_poly.pdbx_seq_one_letter_code
_entity_poly.pdbx_strand_id
1 'polypeptide(L)'
;MKKRALLGVTLLTFTTLAGCTNLSEQKSGEKQTEVAEAKATESEKASVKNVIFMIGDGMGNPYTTGYRYFKANHSDKRVPQTAFDTYLVGQQATYPEDEEENVTDSASAATAMAAGVKTYNNAIALDNDKSKTETVLERAKKVGKSTGLVATSE
;
A
#
# COMPACT_ATOMS: atom_id res chain seq x y z
N MET A 1 -3.28 -15.43 56.26
CA MET A 1 -3.13 -16.90 56.17
C MET A 1 -4.08 -17.42 55.10
N LYS A 2 -3.56 -18.23 54.14
CA LYS A 2 -4.24 -19.39 53.48
C LYS A 2 -5.66 -19.13 52.90
N LYS A 3 -5.97 -19.25 51.60
CA LYS A 3 -5.59 -20.29 50.61
C LYS A 3 -6.11 -19.88 49.22
N ARG A 4 -5.39 -20.32 48.18
CA ARG A 4 -5.82 -20.37 46.77
C ARG A 4 -6.88 -21.45 46.58
N ALA A 5 -7.80 -21.26 45.64
CA ALA A 5 -8.63 -22.32 45.08
C ALA A 5 -8.59 -22.26 43.54
N LEU A 6 -8.07 -23.34 42.95
CA LEU A 6 -8.19 -23.73 41.53
C LEU A 6 -9.63 -24.18 41.23
N LEU A 7 -10.08 -24.04 39.97
CA LEU A 7 -10.82 -25.03 39.15
C LEU A 7 -11.41 -24.29 37.92
N GLY A 8 -11.40 -24.78 36.68
CA GLY A 8 -10.98 -26.08 36.16
C GLY A 8 -10.79 -26.00 34.64
N VAL A 9 -9.79 -26.74 34.16
CA VAL A 9 -9.55 -27.06 32.75
C VAL A 9 -10.29 -28.36 32.48
N THR A 10 -11.30 -28.35 31.60
CA THR A 10 -11.99 -29.56 31.18
C THR A 10 -11.38 -30.04 29.86
N LEU A 11 -10.52 -31.05 30.01
CA LEU A 11 -9.90 -31.83 28.95
C LEU A 11 -10.93 -32.81 28.37
N LEU A 12 -11.32 -32.64 27.10
CA LEU A 12 -12.24 -33.55 26.43
C LEU A 12 -11.46 -34.75 25.85
N THR A 13 -11.60 -35.90 26.49
CA THR A 13 -11.00 -37.19 26.08
C THR A 13 -11.77 -37.80 24.92
N PHE A 14 -11.08 -38.12 23.82
CA PHE A 14 -11.60 -39.01 22.77
C PHE A 14 -11.10 -40.44 23.00
N THR A 15 -12.05 -41.34 23.23
CA THR A 15 -11.84 -42.79 23.35
C THR A 15 -11.60 -43.42 21.99
N THR A 16 -10.55 -44.22 21.89
CA THR A 16 -10.17 -45.00 20.71
C THR A 16 -11.01 -46.27 20.59
N LEU A 17 -11.62 -46.50 19.42
CA LEU A 17 -12.12 -47.81 19.01
C LEU A 17 -11.37 -48.25 17.75
N ALA A 18 -10.55 -49.28 17.89
CA ALA A 18 -9.77 -49.89 16.82
C ALA A 18 -10.63 -50.88 16.04
N GLY A 19 -10.67 -50.73 14.71
CA GLY A 19 -11.17 -51.72 13.76
C GLY A 19 -10.29 -51.70 12.52
N CYS A 20 -9.55 -52.79 12.30
CA CYS A 20 -8.58 -52.97 11.21
C CYS A 20 -9.29 -53.19 9.86
N THR A 21 -8.76 -52.60 8.77
CA THR A 21 -8.47 -53.26 7.49
C THR A 21 -7.64 -52.34 6.58
N ASN A 22 -6.65 -52.93 5.91
CA ASN A 22 -5.61 -52.28 5.11
C ASN A 22 -6.14 -51.67 3.80
N LEU A 23 -5.69 -50.46 3.44
CA LEU A 23 -5.38 -50.06 2.05
C LEU A 23 -4.66 -48.70 2.01
N SER A 24 -3.44 -48.73 1.46
CA SER A 24 -2.57 -47.64 0.96
C SER A 24 -2.09 -46.53 1.90
N GLU A 25 -0.76 -46.54 2.13
CA GLU A 25 0.05 -45.42 2.59
C GLU A 25 0.14 -44.28 1.56
N GLN A 26 0.02 -43.02 1.99
CA GLN A 26 0.89 -41.93 1.55
C GLN A 26 1.07 -40.91 2.69
N LYS A 27 2.32 -40.81 3.17
CA LYS A 27 2.82 -39.73 4.05
C LYS A 27 3.00 -38.43 3.25
N SER A 28 2.52 -37.32 3.79
CA SER A 28 3.04 -35.96 3.60
C SER A 28 2.39 -35.10 4.69
N GLY A 29 3.06 -34.61 5.73
CA GLY A 29 4.29 -33.83 5.66
C GLY A 29 3.90 -32.36 5.72
N GLU A 30 3.78 -31.81 6.93
CA GLU A 30 3.57 -30.39 7.22
C GLU A 30 4.61 -29.55 6.47
N LYS A 31 4.18 -28.74 5.52
CA LYS A 31 5.05 -27.80 4.80
C LYS A 31 4.93 -26.43 5.45
N GLN A 32 5.87 -26.14 6.33
CA GLN A 32 6.13 -24.78 6.81
C GLN A 32 6.50 -23.91 5.62
N THR A 33 5.73 -22.86 5.38
CA THR A 33 6.03 -21.85 4.37
C THR A 33 7.12 -20.94 4.93
N GLU A 34 8.37 -21.23 4.56
CA GLU A 34 9.52 -20.36 4.80
C GLU A 34 9.35 -19.07 3.98
N VAL A 35 9.24 -17.94 4.67
CA VAL A 35 9.15 -16.62 4.06
C VAL A 35 10.56 -16.26 3.59
N ALA A 36 10.81 -16.38 2.29
CA ALA A 36 12.08 -16.00 1.70
C ALA A 36 12.27 -14.48 1.84
N GLU A 37 13.15 -14.07 2.74
CA GLU A 37 13.67 -12.70 2.81
C GLU A 37 14.37 -12.37 1.49
N ALA A 38 13.79 -11.45 0.73
CA ALA A 38 14.41 -10.92 -0.48
C ALA A 38 15.65 -10.13 -0.09
N LYS A 39 16.82 -10.76 -0.21
CA LYS A 39 18.13 -10.15 0.01
C LYS A 39 18.34 -9.06 -1.04
N ALA A 40 18.00 -7.82 -0.69
CA ALA A 40 18.29 -6.66 -1.51
C ALA A 40 19.81 -6.49 -1.60
N THR A 41 20.37 -6.80 -2.76
CA THR A 41 21.74 -6.41 -3.10
C THR A 41 21.81 -4.89 -3.09
N GLU A 42 22.57 -4.33 -2.16
CA GLU A 42 22.94 -2.91 -2.14
C GLU A 42 23.82 -2.61 -3.35
N SER A 43 23.18 -2.34 -4.49
CA SER A 43 23.78 -1.53 -5.54
C SER A 43 24.08 -0.17 -4.91
N GLU A 44 25.33 0.30 -4.96
CA GLU A 44 25.65 1.69 -4.65
C GLU A 44 24.71 2.59 -5.46
N LYS A 45 23.71 3.17 -4.79
CA LYS A 45 22.72 4.00 -5.45
C LYS A 45 23.39 5.30 -5.82
N ALA A 46 23.69 5.46 -7.10
CA ALA A 46 24.07 6.75 -7.67
C ALA A 46 23.12 7.85 -7.16
N SER A 47 23.68 9.02 -6.82
CA SER A 47 22.90 10.10 -6.21
C SER A 47 21.81 10.62 -7.16
N VAL A 48 20.58 10.73 -6.65
CA VAL A 48 19.44 11.24 -7.42
C VAL A 48 19.57 12.75 -7.58
N LYS A 49 19.74 13.21 -8.83
CA LYS A 49 19.91 14.63 -9.15
C LYS A 49 18.57 15.36 -9.23
N ASN A 50 17.59 14.74 -9.88
CA ASN A 50 16.29 15.32 -10.22
C ASN A 50 15.15 14.35 -9.87
N VAL A 51 14.00 14.88 -9.48
CA VAL A 51 12.77 14.13 -9.25
C VAL A 51 11.68 14.74 -10.10
N ILE A 52 11.00 13.92 -10.90
CA ILE A 52 9.78 14.29 -11.62
C ILE A 52 8.67 13.46 -11.00
N PHE A 53 7.67 14.13 -10.45
CA PHE A 53 6.54 13.49 -9.81
C PHE A 53 5.27 13.80 -10.60
N MET A 54 4.59 12.77 -11.07
CA MET A 54 3.38 12.87 -11.89
C MET A 54 2.19 12.31 -11.13
N ILE A 55 1.14 13.11 -11.00
CA ILE A 55 -0.09 12.76 -10.29
C ILE A 55 -1.22 12.72 -11.32
N GLY A 56 -1.91 11.58 -11.40
CA GLY A 56 -3.21 11.50 -12.07
C GLY A 56 -4.31 11.65 -11.03
N ASP A 57 -4.91 12.84 -10.92
CA ASP A 57 -6.00 13.07 -9.97
C ASP A 57 -7.18 12.13 -10.27
N GLY A 58 -7.68 11.45 -9.24
CA GLY A 58 -8.72 10.42 -9.34
C GLY A 58 -8.31 9.14 -10.10
N MET A 59 -7.05 8.97 -10.51
CA MET A 59 -6.62 7.88 -11.40
C MET A 59 -6.39 6.55 -10.64
N GLY A 60 -7.48 5.93 -10.19
CA GLY A 60 -7.45 4.56 -9.66
C GLY A 60 -7.21 3.47 -10.72
N ASN A 61 -7.00 2.22 -10.27
CA ASN A 61 -6.83 1.05 -11.14
C ASN A 61 -7.92 0.88 -12.24
N PRO A 62 -9.21 1.21 -12.00
CA PRO A 62 -10.22 1.15 -13.05
C PRO A 62 -9.94 2.07 -14.23
N TYR A 63 -9.33 3.24 -14.01
CA TYR A 63 -9.04 4.19 -15.10
C TYR A 63 -7.91 3.70 -16.01
N THR A 64 -6.83 3.17 -15.44
CA THR A 64 -5.75 2.58 -16.25
C THR A 64 -6.26 1.37 -17.03
N THR A 65 -7.14 0.56 -16.42
CA THR A 65 -7.79 -0.58 -17.10
C THR A 65 -8.71 -0.10 -18.22
N GLY A 66 -9.59 0.87 -17.95
CA GLY A 66 -10.48 1.45 -18.95
C GLY A 66 -9.70 2.05 -20.13
N TYR A 67 -8.59 2.74 -19.86
CA TYR A 67 -7.71 3.28 -20.89
C TYR A 67 -7.11 2.19 -21.77
N ARG A 68 -6.66 1.07 -21.20
CA ARG A 68 -6.13 -0.08 -21.97
C ARG A 68 -7.18 -0.59 -22.96
N TYR A 69 -8.42 -0.78 -22.52
CA TYR A 69 -9.50 -1.25 -23.38
C TYR A 69 -9.92 -0.20 -24.42
N PHE A 70 -9.95 1.08 -24.06
CA PHE A 70 -10.26 2.16 -24.99
C PHE A 70 -9.23 2.26 -26.13
N LYS A 71 -7.95 1.98 -25.85
CA LYS A 71 -6.87 1.99 -26.85
C LYS A 71 -6.70 0.66 -27.59
N ALA A 72 -7.32 -0.41 -27.12
CA ALA A 72 -7.23 -1.72 -27.77
C ALA A 72 -7.98 -1.69 -29.11
N ASN A 73 -7.48 -2.44 -30.09
CA ASN A 73 -8.29 -2.77 -31.25
C ASN A 73 -9.24 -3.91 -30.85
N HIS A 74 -10.54 -3.76 -31.11
CA HIS A 74 -11.53 -4.80 -30.82
C HIS A 74 -11.28 -6.13 -31.54
N SER A 75 -10.45 -6.13 -32.60
CA SER A 75 -10.04 -7.35 -33.30
C SER A 75 -8.88 -8.09 -32.62
N ASP A 76 -8.21 -7.46 -31.66
CA ASP A 76 -7.07 -8.06 -30.98
C ASP A 76 -7.55 -9.05 -29.92
N LYS A 77 -6.90 -10.22 -29.87
CA LYS A 77 -7.20 -11.26 -28.87
C LYS A 77 -6.71 -10.90 -27.46
N ARG A 78 -5.90 -9.83 -27.33
CA ARG A 78 -5.30 -9.40 -26.08
C ARG A 78 -5.31 -7.88 -26.02
N VAL A 79 -5.56 -7.36 -24.82
CA VAL A 79 -5.47 -5.93 -24.56
C VAL A 79 -3.99 -5.54 -24.48
N PRO A 80 -3.54 -4.52 -25.24
CA PRO A 80 -2.15 -4.10 -25.21
C PRO A 80 -1.79 -3.49 -23.84
N GLN A 81 -0.52 -3.66 -23.46
CA GLN A 81 0.05 -2.98 -22.31
C GLN A 81 0.27 -1.49 -22.64
N THR A 82 0.25 -0.67 -21.60
CA THR A 82 0.49 0.77 -21.63
C THR A 82 1.81 1.09 -20.92
N ALA A 83 2.29 2.33 -21.08
CA ALA A 83 3.49 2.77 -20.36
C ALA A 83 3.36 2.61 -18.83
N PHE A 84 2.15 2.75 -18.27
CA PHE A 84 1.90 2.62 -16.83
C PHE A 84 2.14 1.21 -16.29
N ASP A 85 1.95 0.18 -17.12
CA ASP A 85 2.11 -1.22 -16.72
C ASP A 85 3.53 -1.54 -16.24
N THR A 86 4.54 -0.91 -16.87
CA THR A 86 5.96 -1.15 -16.54
C THR A 86 6.36 -0.52 -15.20
N TYR A 87 5.63 0.51 -14.74
CA TYR A 87 5.96 1.26 -13.53
C TYR A 87 5.08 0.90 -12.33
N LEU A 88 4.12 -0.01 -12.48
CA LEU A 88 3.29 -0.47 -11.38
C LEU A 88 4.07 -1.43 -10.48
N VAL A 89 4.49 -0.93 -9.31
CA VAL A 89 5.27 -1.70 -8.33
C VAL A 89 4.50 -2.05 -7.05
N GLY A 90 3.32 -1.46 -6.84
CA GLY A 90 2.55 -1.64 -5.60
C GLY A 90 1.30 -0.78 -5.54
N GLN A 91 0.74 -0.66 -4.34
CA GLN A 91 -0.46 0.13 -4.01
C GLN A 91 -0.18 0.99 -2.78
N GLN A 92 -0.87 2.12 -2.66
CA GLN A 92 -0.75 3.05 -1.53
C GLN A 92 -2.11 3.21 -0.85
N ALA A 93 -2.13 3.28 0.49
CA ALA A 93 -3.32 3.63 1.26
C ALA A 93 -3.49 5.15 1.31
N THR A 94 -4.68 5.63 0.97
CA THR A 94 -4.97 7.07 0.79
C THR A 94 -5.91 7.66 1.84
N TYR A 95 -6.27 6.93 2.90
CA TYR A 95 -7.18 7.44 3.93
C TYR A 95 -6.67 8.77 4.55
N PRO A 96 -7.54 9.76 4.80
CA PRO A 96 -7.19 11.00 5.48
C PRO A 96 -7.10 10.78 7.00
N GLU A 97 -6.68 11.81 7.73
CA GLU A 97 -6.78 11.86 9.19
C GLU A 97 -7.94 12.79 9.57
N ASP A 98 -9.15 12.33 9.27
CA ASP A 98 -10.40 13.05 9.48
C ASP A 98 -11.30 12.22 10.42
N GLU A 99 -12.00 12.89 11.34
CA GLU A 99 -12.87 12.21 12.32
C GLU A 99 -14.18 11.71 11.69
N GLU A 100 -14.66 12.36 10.65
CA GLU A 100 -15.97 12.11 10.05
C GLU A 100 -15.87 11.29 8.76
N GLU A 101 -14.79 11.44 8.00
CA GLU A 101 -14.66 10.87 6.66
C GLU A 101 -13.45 9.92 6.54
N ASN A 102 -13.66 8.75 5.94
CA ASN A 102 -12.58 7.81 5.63
C ASN A 102 -12.12 7.88 4.16
N VAL A 103 -12.79 8.70 3.36
CA VAL A 103 -12.44 8.99 1.96
C VAL A 103 -11.73 10.34 1.90
N THR A 104 -10.52 10.34 1.35
CA THR A 104 -9.69 11.55 1.21
C THR A 104 -10.21 12.43 0.08
N ASP A 105 -10.10 13.74 0.27
CA ASP A 105 -10.20 14.72 -0.80
C ASP A 105 -8.82 15.01 -1.46
N SER A 106 -8.82 15.77 -2.55
CA SER A 106 -7.56 16.11 -3.24
C SER A 106 -6.63 16.97 -2.37
N ALA A 107 -7.15 17.78 -1.43
CA ALA A 107 -6.35 18.64 -0.57
C ALA A 107 -5.53 17.85 0.48
N SER A 108 -6.20 16.97 1.23
CA SER A 108 -5.54 16.13 2.24
C SER A 108 -4.53 15.17 1.60
N ALA A 109 -4.87 14.57 0.46
CA ALA A 109 -3.95 13.73 -0.31
C ALA A 109 -2.73 14.52 -0.82
N ALA A 110 -2.94 15.73 -1.36
CA ALA A 110 -1.85 16.58 -1.82
C ALA A 110 -0.92 16.97 -0.66
N THR A 111 -1.47 17.32 0.50
CA THR A 111 -0.69 17.60 1.71
C THR A 111 0.14 16.40 2.14
N ALA A 112 -0.45 15.20 2.17
CA ALA A 112 0.27 13.97 2.50
C ALA A 112 1.42 13.68 1.53
N MET A 113 1.23 13.89 0.23
CA MET A 113 2.28 13.68 -0.77
C MET A 113 3.35 14.77 -0.75
N ALA A 114 2.97 16.03 -0.51
CA ALA A 114 3.88 17.17 -0.59
C ALA A 114 4.68 17.37 0.70
N ALA A 115 4.07 17.18 1.87
CA ALA A 115 4.67 17.43 3.17
C ALA A 115 4.94 16.16 3.99
N GLY A 116 4.44 14.99 3.56
CA GLY A 116 4.68 13.72 4.24
C GLY A 116 3.87 13.52 5.53
N VAL A 117 2.82 14.32 5.74
CA VAL A 117 1.96 14.28 6.93
C VAL A 117 0.50 14.12 6.52
N LYS A 118 -0.22 13.23 7.21
CA LYS A 118 -1.67 13.11 7.02
C LYS A 118 -2.38 14.26 7.73
N THR A 119 -3.53 14.61 7.19
CA THR A 119 -4.37 15.69 7.70
C THR A 119 -5.84 15.40 7.38
N TYR A 120 -6.74 16.17 7.98
CA TYR A 120 -8.18 16.20 7.71
C TYR A 120 -8.50 16.73 6.30
N ASN A 121 -9.71 16.44 5.80
CA ASN A 121 -10.14 16.86 4.46
C ASN A 121 -10.23 18.40 4.35
N ASN A 122 -10.01 18.94 3.14
CA ASN A 122 -9.91 20.38 2.83
C ASN A 122 -8.66 21.09 3.37
N ALA A 123 -7.78 20.40 4.12
CA ALA A 123 -6.53 20.98 4.59
C ALA A 123 -5.46 21.01 3.49
N ILE A 124 -4.91 22.19 3.20
CA ILE A 124 -3.81 22.38 2.25
C ILE A 124 -2.57 22.86 3.01
N ALA A 125 -1.52 22.05 3.02
CA ALA A 125 -0.25 22.33 3.70
C ALA A 125 -0.41 22.67 5.20
N LEU A 126 -1.36 22.01 5.85
CA LEU A 126 -1.60 22.06 7.29
C LEU A 126 -1.54 20.66 7.89
N ASP A 127 -1.14 20.57 9.14
CA ASP A 127 -1.32 19.37 9.97
C ASP A 127 -2.66 19.42 10.74
N ASN A 128 -2.94 18.39 11.53
CA ASN A 128 -4.17 18.30 12.33
C ASN A 128 -4.28 19.39 13.41
N ASP A 129 -3.15 19.99 13.82
CA ASP A 129 -3.12 21.13 14.75
C ASP A 129 -3.29 22.48 14.02
N LYS A 130 -3.56 22.46 12.71
CA LYS A 130 -3.70 23.64 11.83
C LYS A 130 -2.41 24.45 11.71
N SER A 131 -1.27 23.82 11.99
CA SER A 131 0.05 24.41 11.80
C SER A 131 0.54 24.18 10.38
N LYS A 132 1.30 25.14 9.84
CA LYS A 132 1.83 25.06 8.47
C LYS A 132 2.90 23.98 8.36
N THR A 133 2.80 23.19 7.29
CA THR A 133 3.75 22.08 7.01
C THR A 133 4.67 22.46 5.85
N GLU A 134 5.96 22.16 5.96
CA GLU A 134 6.92 22.38 4.87
C GLU A 134 6.69 21.35 3.75
N THR A 135 6.52 21.82 2.52
CA THR A 135 6.41 20.98 1.33
C THR A 135 7.77 20.62 0.73
N VAL A 136 7.82 19.54 -0.04
CA VAL A 136 9.02 19.09 -0.75
C VAL A 136 9.58 20.15 -1.69
N LEU A 137 8.72 20.98 -2.30
CA LEU A 137 9.16 22.08 -3.17
C LEU A 137 9.78 23.22 -2.36
N GLU A 138 9.18 23.61 -1.24
CA GLU A 138 9.78 24.60 -0.34
C GLU A 138 11.13 24.11 0.20
N ARG A 139 11.20 22.84 0.60
CA ARG A 139 12.45 22.22 1.04
C ARG A 139 13.51 22.23 -0.07
N ALA A 140 13.13 21.85 -1.30
CA ALA A 140 14.02 21.86 -2.46
C ALA A 140 14.56 23.26 -2.75
N LYS A 141 13.71 24.30 -2.68
CA LYS A 141 14.11 25.70 -2.83
C LYS A 141 15.12 26.12 -1.76
N LYS A 142 14.89 25.76 -0.49
CA LYS A 142 15.79 26.07 0.64
C LYS A 142 17.18 25.45 0.48
N VAL A 143 17.28 24.27 -0.13
CA VAL A 143 18.57 23.62 -0.41
C VAL A 143 19.17 24.02 -1.77
N GLY A 144 18.69 25.10 -2.39
CA GLY A 144 19.24 25.67 -3.62
C GLY A 144 18.89 24.90 -4.89
N LYS A 145 17.88 24.03 -4.87
CA LYS A 145 17.40 23.32 -6.07
C LYS A 145 16.33 24.13 -6.79
N SER A 146 16.26 23.93 -8.11
CA SER A 146 15.17 24.43 -8.93
C SER A 146 13.89 23.64 -8.65
N THR A 147 12.75 24.33 -8.70
CA THR A 147 11.42 23.78 -8.46
C THR A 147 10.47 24.21 -9.59
N GLY A 148 9.49 23.37 -9.91
CA GLY A 148 8.46 23.67 -10.91
C GLY A 148 7.18 22.91 -10.61
N LEU A 149 6.05 23.49 -10.97
CA LEU A 149 4.72 22.89 -10.86
C LEU A 149 4.00 23.11 -12.20
N VAL A 150 3.39 22.05 -12.73
CA VAL A 150 2.59 22.09 -13.95
C VAL A 150 1.29 21.37 -13.64
N ALA A 151 0.18 22.06 -13.87
CA ALA A 151 -1.16 21.53 -13.67
C ALA A 151 -2.02 21.81 -14.91
N THR A 152 -2.98 20.92 -15.17
CA THR A 152 -4.03 21.16 -16.16
C THR A 152 -5.30 21.75 -15.52
N SER A 153 -5.32 21.86 -14.20
CA SER A 153 -6.37 22.50 -13.39
C SER A 153 -5.92 23.89 -12.94
N GLU A 154 -6.89 24.67 -12.43
CA GLU A 154 -6.66 25.98 -11.80
C GLU A 154 -6.27 25.86 -10.33
#